data_AF-A0A7V3W1T2-F1
#
_entry.id   AF-A0A7V3W1T2-F1
#
_cell.length_a   1.000
_cell.length_b   1.000
_cell.length_c   1.000
_cell.angle_alpha   90.00
_cell.angle_beta   90.00
_cell.angle_gamma   90.00
#
_symmetry.space_group_name_H-M   'P 1'
#
loop_
_entity.id
_entity.type
_entity.pdbx_description
1 polymer ?
#
loop_
_entity_poly.entity_id
_entity_poly.type
_entity_poly.pdbx_seq_one_letter_code
_entity_poly.pdbx_strand_id
1 'polypeptide(L)'
;MSVNLLTDYFGIRKNKIPRGFDARFDDESLCRKCGTCCYGSIHYRGRLIIIRELPCKYLAPMDEHSSLCTIYDHRQEHARWCQRVSRESVSNGLFPNDCPYVRGIRGYHGKIYPRPEESAKFYAWLKKIFSGQPRPEYLKETDWQKFLQKLETRL
;
A
#
# COMPACT_ATOMS: atom_id res chain seq x y z
N MET A 1 -0.30 -15.02 -5.76
CA MET A 1 -1.21 -15.43 -4.67
C MET A 1 -0.44 -15.32 -3.37
N SER A 2 -0.30 -14.11 -2.83
CA SER A 2 -1.07 -13.55 -1.69
C SER A 2 -0.79 -14.27 -0.37
N VAL A 3 0.15 -13.71 0.41
CA VAL A 3 0.26 -13.90 1.86
C VAL A 3 -1.15 -13.84 2.46
N ASN A 4 -1.56 -14.90 3.14
CA ASN A 4 -2.89 -15.17 3.73
C ASN A 4 -3.82 -13.95 3.88
N LEU A 5 -4.60 -13.66 2.83
CA LEU A 5 -5.67 -12.64 2.83
C LEU A 5 -6.81 -12.98 3.80
N LEU A 6 -7.00 -14.26 4.14
CA LEU A 6 -8.14 -14.73 4.93
C LEU A 6 -8.01 -14.43 6.43
N THR A 7 -6.81 -14.51 7.01
CA THR A 7 -6.59 -14.20 8.44
C THR A 7 -6.60 -12.70 8.74
N ASP A 8 -6.27 -11.86 7.75
CA ASP A 8 -6.28 -10.41 7.91
C ASP A 8 -7.69 -9.79 7.79
N TYR A 9 -8.66 -10.50 7.19
CA TYR A 9 -9.97 -9.92 6.86
C TYR A 9 -10.91 -9.74 8.08
N PHE A 10 -10.81 -10.60 9.09
CA PHE A 10 -11.80 -10.68 10.20
C PHE A 10 -11.64 -9.62 11.31
N GLY A 11 -10.72 -8.66 11.16
CA GLY A 11 -10.51 -7.56 12.13
C GLY A 11 -10.32 -6.17 11.52
N ILE A 12 -10.54 -6.01 10.21
CA ILE A 12 -10.27 -4.75 9.51
C ILE A 12 -11.36 -3.74 9.83
N ARG A 13 -11.02 -2.71 10.60
CA ARG A 13 -11.87 -1.52 10.74
C ARG A 13 -12.03 -0.85 9.39
N LYS A 14 -13.21 -0.97 8.79
CA LYS A 14 -13.57 -0.29 7.55
C LYS A 14 -13.83 1.19 7.80
N ASN A 15 -13.43 2.02 6.84
CA ASN A 15 -13.76 3.45 6.82
C ASN A 15 -15.21 3.65 6.42
N LYS A 16 -15.95 4.48 7.17
CA LYS A 16 -17.32 4.85 6.83
C LYS A 16 -17.28 5.93 5.74
N ILE A 17 -17.67 5.56 4.52
CA ILE A 17 -17.67 6.46 3.36
C ILE A 17 -19.03 7.14 3.24
N PRO A 18 -19.13 8.49 3.34
CA PRO A 18 -20.38 9.20 3.16
C PRO A 18 -21.06 8.88 1.82
N ARG A 19 -22.40 8.97 1.77
CA ARG A 19 -23.13 8.84 0.50
C ARG A 19 -22.71 9.97 -0.46
N GLY A 20 -22.56 9.66 -1.74
CA GLY A 20 -22.15 10.62 -2.77
C GLY A 20 -20.68 11.04 -2.74
N PHE A 21 -19.88 10.57 -1.78
CA PHE A 21 -18.45 10.90 -1.71
C PHE A 21 -17.64 10.31 -2.88
N ASP A 22 -18.16 9.25 -3.49
CA ASP A 22 -17.60 8.50 -4.60
C ASP A 22 -17.61 9.22 -5.94
N ALA A 23 -18.33 10.35 -6.07
CA ALA A 23 -18.38 11.12 -7.32
C ALA A 23 -17.01 11.58 -7.83
N ARG A 24 -15.99 11.67 -6.96
CA ARG A 24 -14.63 12.10 -7.31
C ARG A 24 -13.68 10.95 -7.66
N PHE A 25 -14.10 9.70 -7.51
CA PHE A 25 -13.17 8.55 -7.59
C PHE A 25 -12.68 8.30 -9.01
N ASP A 26 -13.45 8.70 -10.03
CA ASP A 26 -13.04 8.61 -11.42
C ASP A 26 -12.25 9.86 -11.90
N ASP A 27 -12.07 10.87 -11.05
CA ASP A 27 -11.24 12.05 -11.37
C ASP A 27 -9.76 11.74 -11.17
N GLU A 28 -9.12 11.30 -12.25
CA GLU A 28 -7.69 10.97 -12.30
C GLU A 28 -6.79 12.18 -12.02
N SER A 29 -7.27 13.41 -12.24
CA SER A 29 -6.49 14.62 -11.98
C SER A 29 -6.20 14.86 -10.49
N LEU A 30 -6.98 14.22 -9.60
CA LEU A 30 -6.78 14.27 -8.15
C LEU A 30 -5.52 13.51 -7.70
N CYS A 31 -4.99 12.61 -8.51
CA CYS A 31 -3.80 11.87 -8.16
C CYS A 31 -2.55 12.76 -8.25
N ARG A 32 -1.94 13.07 -7.10
CA ARG A 32 -0.70 13.86 -7.00
C ARG A 32 0.57 13.08 -7.38
N LYS A 33 0.45 11.82 -7.83
CA LYS A 33 1.60 10.95 -8.18
C LYS A 33 2.66 10.91 -7.06
N CYS A 34 2.22 10.73 -5.81
CA CYS A 34 3.11 10.65 -4.65
C CYS A 34 3.74 9.26 -4.44
N GLY A 35 3.29 8.25 -5.19
CA GLY A 35 3.79 6.87 -5.09
C GLY A 35 3.38 6.08 -3.83
N THR A 36 2.85 6.71 -2.78
CA THR A 36 2.56 6.05 -1.50
C THR A 36 1.60 4.86 -1.61
N CYS A 37 0.56 4.96 -2.44
CA CYS A 37 -0.38 3.86 -2.68
C CYS A 37 0.22 2.71 -3.52
N CYS A 38 1.33 2.95 -4.22
CA CYS A 38 2.02 2.00 -5.09
C CYS A 38 2.95 1.05 -4.33
N TYR A 39 3.11 1.22 -3.02
CA TYR A 39 3.86 0.28 -2.18
C TYR A 39 2.98 -0.85 -1.64
N GLY A 40 3.59 -2.01 -1.46
CA GLY A 40 3.03 -3.12 -0.70
C GLY A 40 2.75 -2.71 0.75
N SER A 41 1.67 -3.26 1.30
CA SER A 41 1.25 -2.97 2.67
C SER A 41 0.61 -4.18 3.32
N ILE A 42 0.75 -4.30 4.63
CA ILE A 42 0.20 -5.40 5.43
C ILE A 42 -0.49 -4.88 6.69
N HIS A 43 -1.49 -5.59 7.19
CA HIS A 43 -2.09 -5.26 8.46
C HIS A 43 -1.14 -5.62 9.62
N TYR A 44 -0.86 -4.64 10.46
CA TYR A 44 -0.08 -4.80 11.68
C TYR A 44 -0.70 -3.96 12.79
N ARG A 45 -1.10 -4.61 13.89
CA ARG A 45 -1.73 -3.97 15.06
C ARG A 45 -2.91 -3.06 14.67
N GLY A 46 -3.81 -3.58 13.84
CA GLY A 46 -5.02 -2.87 13.40
C GLY A 46 -4.81 -1.74 12.40
N ARG A 47 -3.59 -1.56 11.88
CA ARG A 47 -3.24 -0.51 10.90
C ARG A 47 -2.67 -1.13 9.63
N LEU A 48 -2.95 -0.52 8.48
CA LEU A 48 -2.34 -0.94 7.23
C LEU A 48 -0.98 -0.25 7.09
N ILE A 49 0.10 -1.01 7.29
CA ILE A 49 1.47 -0.51 7.33
C ILE A 49 2.14 -0.71 5.97
N ILE A 50 2.71 0.35 5.43
CA ILE A 50 3.49 0.36 4.18
C ILE A 50 4.85 -0.27 4.41
N ILE A 51 5.27 -1.16 3.50
CA ILE A 51 6.60 -1.76 3.49
C ILE A 51 7.42 -1.04 2.40
N ARG A 52 8.40 -0.23 2.83
CA ARG A 52 9.19 0.66 1.94
C ARG A 52 9.98 -0.10 0.88
N GLU A 53 10.34 -1.34 1.16
CA GLU A 53 11.12 -2.20 0.27
C GLU A 53 10.27 -2.89 -0.80
N LEU A 54 8.95 -2.70 -0.78
CA LEU A 54 8.01 -3.34 -1.71
C LEU A 54 7.36 -2.32 -2.68
N PRO A 55 8.12 -1.54 -3.47
CA PRO A 55 7.55 -0.67 -4.49
C PRO A 55 6.98 -1.49 -5.66
N CYS A 56 5.86 -1.04 -6.25
CA CYS A 56 5.40 -1.56 -7.53
C CYS A 56 6.53 -1.44 -8.58
N LYS A 57 6.67 -2.45 -9.45
CA LYS A 57 7.69 -2.50 -10.50
C LYS A 57 7.61 -1.36 -11.51
N TYR A 58 6.45 -0.72 -11.60
CA TYR A 58 6.20 0.45 -12.46
C TYR A 58 6.39 1.79 -11.73
N LEU A 59 6.74 1.77 -10.44
CA LEU A 59 7.07 2.99 -9.70
C LEU A 59 8.51 3.39 -10.01
N ALA A 60 8.67 4.58 -10.59
CA ALA A 60 9.95 5.22 -10.80
C ALA A 60 10.11 6.38 -9.81
N PRO A 61 11.22 6.48 -9.07
CA PRO A 61 11.50 7.67 -8.29
C PRO A 61 11.71 8.86 -9.24
N MET A 62 11.12 10.01 -8.92
CA MET A 62 11.35 11.26 -9.65
C MET A 62 12.25 12.20 -8.86
N ASP A 63 11.91 12.41 -7.58
CA ASP A 63 12.70 13.16 -6.61
C ASP A 63 12.54 12.54 -5.22
N GLU A 64 13.03 13.20 -4.17
CA GLU A 64 12.95 12.70 -2.79
C GLU A 64 11.51 12.50 -2.27
N HIS A 65 10.53 13.18 -2.85
CA HIS A 65 9.15 13.25 -2.38
C HIS A 65 8.11 12.83 -3.42
N SER A 66 8.50 12.64 -4.68
CA SER A 66 7.62 12.30 -5.79
C SER A 66 8.08 11.04 -6.53
N SER A 67 7.11 10.29 -7.02
CA SER A 67 7.38 9.06 -7.75
C SER A 67 6.34 8.87 -8.85
N LEU A 68 6.80 8.57 -10.04
CA LEU A 68 5.96 8.41 -11.22
C LEU A 68 5.58 6.94 -11.40
N CYS A 69 4.29 6.67 -11.56
CA CYS A 69 3.87 5.41 -12.15
C CYS A 69 4.08 5.50 -13.67
N THR A 70 4.98 4.69 -14.21
CA THR A 70 5.34 4.72 -15.65
C THR A 70 4.25 4.23 -16.58
N ILE A 71 3.19 3.61 -16.04
CA ILE A 71 2.04 3.09 -16.78
C ILE A 71 0.72 3.70 -16.29
N TYR A 72 0.74 4.91 -15.70
CA TYR A 72 -0.41 5.45 -14.96
C TYR A 72 -1.74 5.38 -15.74
N ASP A 73 -1.73 5.76 -17.01
CA ASP A 73 -2.94 5.84 -17.85
C ASP A 73 -3.51 4.46 -18.19
N HIS A 74 -2.65 3.44 -18.30
CA HIS A 74 -3.02 2.05 -18.62
C HIS A 74 -2.84 1.09 -17.43
N ARG A 75 -2.80 1.63 -16.20
CA ARG A 75 -2.43 0.86 -15.01
C ARG A 75 -3.42 -0.27 -14.71
N GLN A 76 -4.68 -0.08 -15.04
CA GLN A 76 -5.72 -1.09 -14.84
C GLN A 76 -5.63 -2.23 -15.88
N GLU A 77 -5.03 -1.95 -17.04
CA GLU A 77 -4.83 -2.94 -18.11
C GLU A 77 -3.61 -3.82 -17.82
N HIS A 78 -2.49 -3.20 -17.44
CA HIS A 78 -1.20 -3.91 -17.27
C HIS A 78 -0.90 -4.36 -15.84
N ALA A 79 -1.51 -3.75 -14.83
CA ALA A 79 -1.28 -4.08 -13.43
C ALA A 79 -2.58 -4.47 -12.75
N ARG A 80 -2.99 -5.73 -12.88
CA ARG A 80 -4.22 -6.29 -12.26
C ARG A 80 -4.24 -6.18 -10.73
N TRP A 81 -3.09 -5.98 -10.08
CA TRP A 81 -2.96 -5.72 -8.65
C TRP A 81 -3.14 -4.24 -8.27
N CYS A 82 -3.13 -3.33 -9.25
CA CYS A 82 -3.26 -1.90 -9.03
C CYS A 82 -4.68 -1.58 -8.56
N GLN A 83 -4.79 -0.95 -7.41
CA GLN A 83 -6.07 -0.67 -6.79
C GLN A 83 -6.76 0.48 -7.51
N ARG A 84 -7.93 0.22 -8.10
CA ARG A 84 -8.84 1.26 -8.58
C ARG A 84 -9.35 2.07 -7.39
N VAL A 85 -9.50 3.39 -7.55
CA VAL A 85 -10.21 4.22 -6.57
C VAL A 85 -11.68 3.87 -6.64
N SER A 86 -12.20 3.26 -5.57
CA SER A 86 -13.57 2.82 -5.47
C SER A 86 -14.03 2.95 -4.02
N ARG A 87 -15.35 2.90 -3.80
CA ARG A 87 -15.91 2.91 -2.45
C ARG A 87 -15.34 1.78 -1.60
N GLU A 88 -15.11 0.61 -2.18
CA GLU A 88 -14.51 -0.53 -1.50
C GLU A 88 -13.04 -0.29 -1.15
N SER A 89 -12.20 0.12 -2.11
CA SER A 89 -10.76 0.33 -1.85
C SER A 89 -10.52 1.49 -0.87
N VAL A 90 -11.34 2.54 -0.95
CA VAL A 90 -11.31 3.64 0.03
C VAL A 90 -11.78 3.14 1.41
N SER A 91 -12.88 2.40 1.48
CA SER A 91 -13.37 1.77 2.73
C SER A 91 -12.30 0.90 3.38
N ASN A 92 -11.52 0.17 2.58
CA ASN A 92 -10.43 -0.69 3.03
C ASN A 92 -9.17 0.07 3.47
N GLY A 93 -9.14 1.40 3.36
CA GLY A 93 -7.99 2.20 3.79
C GLY A 93 -6.78 2.10 2.86
N LEU A 94 -6.97 1.73 1.58
CA LEU A 94 -5.87 1.46 0.65
C LEU A 94 -5.12 2.71 0.16
N PHE A 95 -5.59 3.90 0.51
CA PHE A 95 -4.97 5.18 0.17
C PHE A 95 -4.36 5.81 1.42
N PRO A 96 -3.29 6.61 1.31
CA PRO A 96 -2.73 7.31 2.46
C PRO A 96 -3.71 8.37 2.99
N ASN A 97 -3.54 8.76 4.25
CA ASN A 97 -4.45 9.69 4.94
C ASN A 97 -4.57 11.06 4.26
N ASP A 98 -3.53 11.50 3.56
CA ASP A 98 -3.45 12.78 2.88
C ASP A 98 -3.86 12.69 1.39
N CYS A 99 -4.34 11.54 0.93
CA CYS A 99 -4.76 11.34 -0.46
C CYS A 99 -5.93 12.28 -0.84
N PRO A 100 -5.87 13.00 -1.97
CA PRO A 100 -6.98 13.86 -2.39
C PRO A 100 -8.31 13.12 -2.56
N TYR A 101 -8.27 11.84 -2.94
CA TYR A 101 -9.46 10.98 -3.04
C TYR A 101 -10.19 10.76 -1.72
N VAL A 102 -9.52 10.93 -0.57
CA VAL A 102 -10.10 10.66 0.76
C VAL A 102 -10.24 11.94 1.61
N ARG A 103 -9.84 13.08 1.04
CA ARG A 103 -9.90 14.39 1.70
C ARG A 103 -11.35 14.76 2.06
N GLY A 104 -11.60 14.94 3.36
CA GLY A 104 -12.92 15.28 3.89
C GLY A 104 -13.70 14.09 4.45
N ILE A 105 -13.19 12.86 4.35
CA ILE A 105 -13.75 11.72 5.08
C ILE A 105 -13.33 11.84 6.55
N ARG A 106 -14.28 12.16 7.43
CA ARG A 106 -14.02 12.29 8.86
C ARG A 106 -13.59 10.95 9.47
N GLY A 107 -12.45 10.95 10.14
CA GLY A 107 -11.90 9.75 10.80
C GLY A 107 -11.40 8.70 9.82
N TYR A 108 -10.97 9.11 8.62
CA TYR A 108 -10.34 8.20 7.66
C TYR A 108 -9.02 7.63 8.22
N HIS A 109 -8.87 6.32 8.08
CA HIS A 109 -7.69 5.55 8.44
C HIS A 109 -7.17 4.82 7.20
N GLY A 110 -6.13 5.38 6.62
CA GLY A 110 -5.43 4.89 5.45
C GLY A 110 -4.13 4.16 5.77
N LYS A 111 -3.38 3.87 4.70
CA LYS A 111 -2.02 3.33 4.78
C LYS A 111 -1.08 4.33 5.47
N ILE A 112 -0.19 3.83 6.32
CA ILE A 112 0.84 4.63 7.00
C ILE A 112 2.20 3.93 6.96
N TYR A 113 3.28 4.70 7.06
CA TYR A 113 4.59 4.12 7.30
C TYR A 113 4.72 3.63 8.75
N PRO A 114 5.55 2.60 9.02
CA PRO A 114 5.86 2.20 10.39
C PRO A 114 6.51 3.37 11.12
N ARG A 115 6.12 3.59 12.38
CA ARG A 115 6.77 4.62 13.20
C ARG A 115 8.20 4.19 13.57
N PRO A 116 9.16 5.12 13.71
CA PRO A 116 10.54 4.77 14.03
C PRO A 116 10.67 3.86 15.26
N GLU A 117 9.91 4.15 16.32
CA GLU A 117 9.94 3.43 17.60
C GLU A 117 9.39 1.99 17.53
N GLU A 118 8.61 1.66 16.51
CA GLU A 118 8.03 0.32 16.32
C GLU A 118 8.64 -0.46 15.15
N SER A 119 9.52 0.19 14.37
CA SER A 119 10.05 -0.35 13.12
C SER A 119 10.75 -1.70 13.33
N ALA A 120 11.64 -1.82 14.33
CA ALA A 120 12.34 -3.07 14.61
C ALA A 120 11.37 -4.22 14.96
N LYS A 121 10.36 -3.95 15.80
CA LYS A 121 9.32 -4.93 16.18
C LYS A 121 8.45 -5.31 14.97
N PHE A 122 8.15 -4.35 14.09
CA PHE A 122 7.41 -4.59 12.87
C PHE A 122 8.18 -5.52 11.92
N TYR A 123 9.45 -5.24 11.61
CA TYR A 123 10.24 -6.08 10.72
C TYR A 123 10.56 -7.46 11.31
N ALA A 124 10.77 -7.57 12.63
CA ALA A 124 10.92 -8.85 13.31
C ALA A 124 9.64 -9.72 13.22
N TRP A 125 8.46 -9.10 13.31
CA TRP A 125 7.19 -9.77 13.05
C TRP A 125 7.04 -10.14 11.57
N LEU A 126 7.36 -9.22 10.67
CA LEU A 126 7.26 -9.40 9.22
C LEU A 126 8.09 -10.59 8.73
N LYS A 127 9.30 -10.78 9.29
CA LYS A 127 10.17 -11.93 9.02
C LYS A 127 9.47 -13.26 9.27
N LYS A 128 8.72 -13.37 10.37
CA LYS A 128 7.99 -14.60 10.74
C LYS A 128 6.85 -14.90 9.76
N ILE A 129 6.23 -13.87 9.19
CA ILE A 129 5.10 -14.00 8.26
C ILE A 129 5.56 -14.32 6.83
N PHE A 130 6.67 -13.71 6.39
CA PHE A 130 7.13 -13.80 5.00
C PHE A 130 8.12 -14.93 4.71
N SER A 131 8.58 -15.66 5.73
CA SER A 131 9.48 -16.80 5.55
C SER A 131 8.87 -17.84 4.59
N GLY A 132 9.51 -18.07 3.45
CA GLY A 132 9.08 -19.04 2.44
C GLY A 132 7.96 -18.58 1.49
N GLN A 133 7.56 -17.30 1.52
CA GLN A 133 6.58 -16.77 0.58
C GLN A 133 7.22 -16.51 -0.81
N PRO A 134 6.52 -16.79 -1.92
CA PRO A 134 7.02 -16.46 -3.25
C PRO A 134 7.01 -14.95 -3.49
N ARG A 135 7.88 -14.49 -4.40
CA ARG A 135 7.89 -13.09 -4.83
C ARG A 135 6.52 -12.67 -5.40
N PRO A 136 5.91 -11.59 -4.92
CA PRO A 136 4.74 -11.00 -5.56
C PRO A 136 5.01 -10.51 -6.99
N GLU A 137 4.06 -10.75 -7.89
CA GLU A 137 4.13 -10.35 -9.32
C GLU A 137 4.37 -8.84 -9.53
N TYR A 138 3.90 -8.02 -8.60
CA TYR A 138 4.01 -6.56 -8.67
C TYR A 138 5.40 -6.04 -8.36
N LEU A 139 6.32 -6.86 -7.86
CA LEU A 139 7.68 -6.45 -7.48
C LEU A 139 8.70 -6.77 -8.56
N LYS A 140 9.78 -5.99 -8.63
CA LYS A 140 11.01 -6.42 -9.31
C LYS A 140 11.72 -7.46 -8.47
N GLU A 141 12.50 -8.33 -9.11
CA GLU A 141 13.35 -9.30 -8.42
C GLU A 141 14.33 -8.59 -7.48
N THR A 142 14.95 -7.49 -7.96
CA THR A 142 15.91 -6.71 -7.17
C THR A 142 15.33 -6.14 -5.89
N ASP A 143 14.08 -5.66 -5.92
CA ASP A 143 13.43 -5.09 -4.73
C ASP A 143 13.00 -6.19 -3.75
N TRP A 144 12.59 -7.35 -4.28
CA TRP A 144 12.30 -8.52 -3.46
C TRP A 144 13.53 -9.04 -2.71
N GLN A 145 14.68 -9.13 -3.37
CA GLN A 145 15.93 -9.56 -2.72
C GLN A 145 16.37 -8.56 -1.64
N LYS A 146 16.28 -7.25 -1.91
CA LYS A 146 16.54 -6.20 -0.90
C LYS A 146 15.63 -6.34 0.32
N PHE A 147 14.35 -6.63 0.10
CA PHE A 147 13.41 -6.86 1.18
C PHE A 147 13.80 -8.08 2.04
N LEU A 148 14.12 -9.22 1.41
CA LEU A 148 14.56 -10.42 2.12
C LEU A 148 15.84 -10.16 2.93
N GLN A 149 16.84 -9.51 2.33
CA GLN A 149 18.07 -9.12 3.03
C GLN A 149 17.79 -8.22 4.24
N LYS A 150 16.84 -7.28 4.12
CA LYS A 150 16.43 -6.43 5.25
C LYS A 150 15.77 -7.22 6.37
N LEU A 151 15.00 -8.26 6.06
CA LEU A 151 14.41 -9.16 7.07
C LEU A 151 15.47 -10.04 7.76
N GLU A 152 16.56 -10.36 7.08
CA GLU A 152 17.66 -11.14 7.63
C GLU A 152 18.58 -10.32 8.52
N THR A 153 18.81 -9.06 8.16
CA THR A 153 19.61 -8.11 8.92
C THR A 153 18.99 -7.92 10.30
N ARG A 154 19.78 -8.15 11.36
CA ARG A 154 19.34 -7.88 12.74
C ARG A 154 19.17 -6.37 12.91
N LEU A 155 17.93 -5.90 12.93
CA LEU A 155 17.53 -4.55 13.36
C LEU A 155 17.51 -4.45 14.89
#